data_AF-A0A3M1C5F5-F1
#
_entry.id   AF-A0A3M1C5F5-F1
#
_cell.length_a   1.000
_cell.length_b   1.000
_cell.length_c   1.000
_cell.angle_alpha   90.00
_cell.angle_beta   90.00
_cell.angle_gamma   90.00
#
_symmetry.space_group_name_H-M   'P 1'
#
loop_
_entity.id
_entity.type
_entity.pdbx_description
1 polymer ?
#
loop_
_entity_poly.entity_id
_entity_poly.type
_entity_poly.pdbx_seq_one_letter_code
_entity_poly.pdbx_strand_id
1 'polypeptide(L)'
;MPVCYDTDVQPILTNKCTMSGCHNSTDKAGKLDLSSYSAFQSSKEKDEILEAINEGKMPPSGYPPLTKEEKQILARWAGQNYSRGDCTINQNTSCDTTNVTYTNTIKAIFDNNCIGCHNAYSPAGGYALDSYMGSKICAQSGRLMGSIQWLSGYSPMPKGGNKLSDCNIKKIQKWINAGMPN
;
A
#
# COMPACT_ATOMS: atom_id res chain seq x y z
N MET A 1 12.60 8.50 14.25
CA MET A 1 12.50 7.03 14.23
C MET A 1 12.75 6.57 12.81
N PRO A 2 13.52 5.47 12.64
CA PRO A 2 13.77 4.92 11.31
C PRO A 2 12.46 4.44 10.66
N VAL A 3 12.38 4.55 9.34
CA VAL A 3 11.28 4.05 8.52
C VAL A 3 11.71 2.81 7.76
N CYS A 4 10.79 1.85 7.66
CA CYS A 4 10.94 0.67 6.83
C CYS A 4 10.32 0.91 5.47
N TYR A 5 11.06 0.61 4.40
CA TYR A 5 10.55 0.74 3.04
C TYR A 5 9.32 -0.14 2.81
N ASP A 6 9.40 -1.42 3.16
CA ASP A 6 8.37 -2.39 2.81
C ASP A 6 7.02 -2.11 3.50
N THR A 7 7.03 -1.64 4.75
CA THR A 7 5.81 -1.43 5.55
C THR A 7 5.32 0.01 5.57
N ASP A 8 6.21 0.99 5.45
CA ASP A 8 5.86 2.40 5.66
C ASP A 8 5.86 3.17 4.34
N VAL A 9 6.80 2.88 3.43
CA VAL A 9 7.02 3.67 2.20
C VAL A 9 6.31 3.08 0.99
N GLN A 10 6.52 1.79 0.72
CA GLN A 10 5.97 1.09 -0.45
C GLN A 10 4.45 1.26 -0.57
N PRO A 11 3.64 1.16 0.51
CA PRO A 11 2.19 1.32 0.38
C PRO A 11 1.80 2.74 -0.08
N ILE A 12 2.53 3.76 0.37
CA ILE A 12 2.32 5.15 -0.08
C ILE A 12 2.63 5.25 -1.58
N LEU A 13 3.80 4.77 -2.00
CA LEU A 13 4.24 4.83 -3.40
C LEU A 13 3.25 4.12 -4.33
N THR A 14 2.84 2.89 -3.97
CA THR A 14 1.89 2.11 -4.76
C THR A 14 0.52 2.80 -4.86
N ASN A 15 0.00 3.34 -3.76
CA ASN A 15 -1.34 3.93 -3.75
C ASN A 15 -1.40 5.32 -4.37
N LYS A 16 -0.31 6.08 -4.36
CA LYS A 16 -0.30 7.51 -4.72
C LYS A 16 0.45 7.80 -6.01
N CYS A 17 1.36 6.92 -6.44
CA CYS A 17 2.33 7.27 -7.47
C CYS A 17 2.42 6.26 -8.63
N THR A 18 1.94 5.02 -8.48
CA THR A 18 2.10 3.96 -9.50
C THR A 18 0.84 3.70 -10.35
N MET A 19 -0.10 4.65 -10.41
CA MET A 19 -1.29 4.53 -11.28
C MET A 19 -0.89 4.47 -12.76
N SER A 20 -1.83 4.03 -13.61
CA SER A 20 -1.62 4.04 -15.07
C SER A 20 -1.27 5.45 -15.56
N GLY A 21 -0.23 5.57 -16.38
CA GLY A 21 0.32 6.84 -16.83
C GLY A 21 1.29 7.53 -15.86
N CYS A 22 1.64 6.89 -14.73
CA CYS A 22 2.52 7.48 -13.70
C CYS A 22 3.83 6.69 -13.53
N HIS A 23 4.34 6.56 -12.30
CA HIS A 23 5.68 6.08 -11.99
C HIS A 23 5.71 4.57 -11.70
N ASN A 24 5.26 3.76 -12.67
CA ASN A 24 5.18 2.31 -12.53
C ASN A 24 6.11 1.58 -13.51
N SER A 25 6.13 0.25 -13.47
CA SER A 25 7.02 -0.59 -14.28
C SER A 25 6.81 -0.53 -15.80
N THR A 26 5.66 -0.02 -16.22
CA THR A 26 5.27 0.11 -17.63
C THR A 26 5.50 1.54 -18.13
N ASP A 27 4.86 2.51 -17.49
CA ASP A 27 4.83 3.91 -17.96
C ASP A 27 6.12 4.67 -17.62
N LYS A 28 6.73 4.37 -16.46
CA LYS A 28 7.96 4.98 -15.96
C LYS A 28 8.01 6.49 -16.18
N ALA A 29 6.92 7.21 -15.86
CA ALA A 29 6.86 8.65 -16.01
C ALA A 29 8.05 9.30 -15.29
N GLY A 30 8.70 10.28 -15.93
CA GLY A 30 9.93 10.88 -15.39
C GLY A 30 11.08 9.87 -15.21
N LYS A 31 11.09 8.75 -15.95
CA LYS A 31 12.09 7.66 -15.84
C LYS A 31 12.18 7.04 -14.44
N LEU A 32 11.08 7.09 -13.69
CA LEU A 32 10.99 6.62 -12.32
C LEU A 32 10.03 5.43 -12.23
N ASP A 33 10.49 4.36 -11.60
CA ASP A 33 9.68 3.18 -11.31
C ASP A 33 9.58 2.99 -9.79
N LEU A 34 8.39 3.27 -9.25
CA LEU A 34 8.08 3.21 -7.82
C LEU A 34 7.34 1.93 -7.43
N SER A 35 7.28 0.95 -8.34
CA SER A 35 6.60 -0.32 -8.11
C SER A 35 7.29 -1.15 -7.01
N SER A 36 8.62 -1.14 -6.95
CA SER A 36 9.39 -1.92 -5.98
C SER A 36 10.67 -1.24 -5.56
N TYR A 37 11.24 -1.70 -4.44
CA TYR A 37 12.52 -1.18 -3.93
C TYR A 37 13.63 -1.28 -4.97
N SER A 38 13.76 -2.45 -5.63
CA SER A 38 14.78 -2.70 -6.64
C SER A 38 14.60 -1.82 -7.88
N ALA A 39 13.35 -1.59 -8.29
CA ALA A 39 13.06 -0.75 -9.45
C ALA A 39 13.33 0.73 -9.14
N PHE A 40 12.96 1.19 -7.94
CA PHE A 40 13.28 2.52 -7.45
C PHE A 40 14.80 2.73 -7.40
N GLN A 41 15.55 1.78 -6.83
CA GLN A 41 17.01 1.90 -6.73
C GLN A 41 17.71 1.96 -8.09
N SER A 42 17.12 1.34 -9.11
CA SER A 42 17.59 1.34 -10.50
C SER A 42 17.12 2.55 -11.31
N SER A 43 16.23 3.39 -10.75
CA SER A 43 15.71 4.58 -11.42
C SER A 43 16.74 5.71 -11.41
N LYS A 44 16.84 6.44 -12.53
CA LYS A 44 17.85 7.50 -12.70
C LYS A 44 17.49 8.77 -11.93
N GLU A 45 16.23 9.17 -11.97
CA GLU A 45 15.74 10.42 -11.34
C GLU A 45 15.20 10.19 -9.91
N LYS A 46 15.72 9.18 -9.20
CA LYS A 46 15.18 8.79 -7.88
C LYS A 46 15.35 9.85 -6.80
N ASP A 47 16.37 10.70 -6.94
CA ASP A 47 16.67 11.76 -5.98
C ASP A 47 15.73 12.97 -6.12
N GLU A 48 15.02 13.10 -7.25
CA GLU A 48 14.07 14.20 -7.52
C GLU A 48 12.72 14.02 -6.81
N ILE A 49 12.43 12.82 -6.28
CA ILE A 49 11.10 12.48 -5.76
C ILE A 49 10.63 13.45 -4.65
N LEU A 50 11.53 13.80 -3.72
CA LEU A 50 11.18 14.70 -2.62
C LEU A 50 11.01 16.15 -3.07
N GLU A 51 11.82 16.60 -4.02
CA GLU A 51 11.71 17.95 -4.57
C GLU A 51 10.34 18.12 -5.22
N ALA A 52 9.95 17.20 -6.11
CA ALA A 52 8.65 17.22 -6.77
C ALA A 52 7.47 17.19 -5.79
N ILE A 53 7.58 16.44 -4.68
CA ILE A 53 6.55 16.38 -3.63
C ILE A 53 6.48 17.69 -2.84
N ASN A 54 7.63 18.27 -2.48
CA ASN A 54 7.71 19.49 -1.67
C ASN A 54 7.24 20.72 -2.45
N GLU A 55 7.49 20.75 -3.75
CA GLU A 55 7.00 21.79 -4.66
C GLU A 55 5.52 21.61 -5.05
N GLY A 56 4.88 20.51 -4.61
CA GLY A 56 3.49 20.22 -4.92
C GLY A 56 3.22 19.82 -6.37
N LYS A 57 4.27 19.44 -7.12
CA LYS A 57 4.15 18.90 -8.48
C LYS A 57 3.59 17.49 -8.48
N MET A 58 3.85 16.72 -7.42
CA MET A 58 3.44 15.32 -7.29
C MET A 58 2.74 15.03 -5.94
N PRO A 59 1.61 14.29 -5.95
CA PRO A 59 0.84 13.89 -7.12
C PRO A 59 0.22 15.11 -7.85
N PRO A 60 -0.04 15.05 -9.18
CA PRO A 60 -0.65 16.16 -9.91
C PRO A 60 -2.06 16.49 -9.40
N SER A 61 -2.54 17.70 -9.69
CA SER A 61 -3.92 18.09 -9.37
C SER A 61 -4.93 17.13 -10.00
N GLY A 62 -5.96 16.77 -9.24
CA GLY A 62 -6.96 15.77 -9.62
C GLY A 62 -6.67 14.35 -9.13
N TYR A 63 -5.49 14.09 -8.56
CA TYR A 63 -5.17 12.82 -7.91
C TYR A 63 -5.21 12.93 -6.38
N PRO A 64 -5.39 11.82 -5.64
CA PRO A 64 -5.41 11.84 -4.19
C PRO A 64 -4.12 12.46 -3.61
N PRO A 65 -4.20 13.54 -2.82
CA PRO A 65 -3.02 14.17 -2.26
C PRO A 65 -2.35 13.26 -1.21
N LEU A 66 -1.06 13.52 -0.98
CA LEU A 66 -0.35 12.97 0.17
C LEU A 66 -0.81 13.66 1.46
N THR A 67 -1.09 12.88 2.50
CA THR A 67 -1.35 13.41 3.85
C THR A 67 -0.06 13.98 4.46
N LYS A 68 -0.21 14.74 5.55
CA LYS A 68 0.94 15.27 6.29
C LYS A 68 1.83 14.15 6.81
N GLU A 69 1.23 13.07 7.27
CA GLU A 69 1.90 11.89 7.81
C GLU A 69 2.64 11.12 6.70
N GLU A 70 2.01 10.93 5.53
CA GLU A 70 2.64 10.30 4.37
C GLU A 70 3.87 11.09 3.91
N LYS A 71 3.77 12.43 3.82
CA LYS A 71 4.91 13.30 3.50
C LYS A 71 6.04 13.16 4.53
N GLN A 72 5.72 13.05 5.82
CA GLN A 72 6.73 12.84 6.86
C GLN A 72 7.44 11.50 6.74
N ILE A 73 6.72 10.43 6.37
CA ILE A 73 7.32 9.11 6.14
C ILE A 73 8.29 9.17 4.95
N LEU A 74 7.87 9.77 3.83
CA LEU A 74 8.73 9.93 2.65
C LEU A 74 9.96 10.81 2.94
N ALA A 75 9.79 11.90 3.70
CA ALA A 75 10.90 12.75 4.11
C ALA A 75 11.92 12.01 4.99
N ARG A 76 11.46 11.20 5.94
CA ARG A 76 12.33 10.35 6.77
C ARG A 76 13.06 9.31 5.93
N TRP A 77 12.37 8.70 4.96
CA TRP A 77 12.98 7.70 4.08
C TRP A 77 14.13 8.29 3.26
N ALA A 78 13.97 9.50 2.73
CA ALA A 78 15.07 10.20 2.05
C ALA A 78 16.22 10.53 2.99
N GLY A 79 15.94 10.92 4.24
CA GLY A 79 16.96 11.11 5.28
C GLY A 79 17.76 9.84 5.60
N GLN A 80 17.26 8.67 5.20
CA GLN A 80 17.97 7.39 5.26
C GLN A 80 18.63 7.02 3.92
N ASN A 81 18.90 8.01 3.06
CA ASN A 81 19.43 7.84 1.71
C ASN A 81 18.62 6.84 0.88
N TYR A 82 17.30 6.88 1.03
CA TYR A 82 16.35 5.96 0.40
C TYR A 82 16.67 4.47 0.62
N SER A 83 17.36 4.14 1.71
CA SER A 83 17.64 2.74 2.05
C SER A 83 16.35 1.98 2.37
N ARG A 84 16.42 0.65 2.29
CA ARG A 84 15.29 -0.22 2.65
C ARG A 84 14.88 -0.08 4.12
N GLY A 85 15.82 0.36 4.98
CA GLY A 85 15.63 0.50 6.42
C GLY A 85 15.61 -0.84 7.15
N ASP A 86 15.64 -0.79 8.48
CA ASP A 86 15.40 -1.97 9.31
C ASP A 86 13.90 -2.22 9.40
N CYS A 87 13.44 -3.17 8.60
CA CYS A 87 12.05 -3.59 8.55
C CYS A 87 11.64 -4.52 9.69
N THR A 88 12.49 -4.75 10.69
CA THR A 88 12.14 -5.52 11.89
C THR A 88 11.62 -4.64 13.02
N ILE A 89 11.92 -3.33 12.97
CA ILE A 89 11.58 -2.37 14.05
C ILE A 89 10.07 -2.17 14.18
N ASN A 90 9.31 -2.33 13.09
CA ASN A 90 7.84 -2.32 13.08
C ASN A 90 7.21 -3.72 13.02
N GLN A 91 8.01 -4.78 13.10
CA GLN A 91 7.54 -6.19 13.11
C GLN A 91 7.51 -6.79 14.51
N ASN A 92 7.93 -6.03 15.53
CA ASN A 92 8.09 -6.54 16.90
C ASN A 92 7.04 -6.04 17.91
N THR A 93 5.90 -5.53 17.44
CA THR A 93 4.67 -5.62 18.23
C THR A 93 4.09 -7.00 17.95
N SER A 94 3.92 -7.82 18.99
CA SER A 94 3.04 -9.00 18.97
C SER A 94 1.92 -8.77 17.97
N CYS A 95 1.82 -9.63 16.94
CA CYS A 95 0.78 -9.48 15.94
C CYS A 95 -0.57 -9.61 16.64
N ASP A 96 -1.13 -8.46 17.02
CA ASP A 96 -2.33 -8.42 17.82
C ASP A 96 -3.50 -8.84 16.93
N THR A 97 -4.01 -10.03 17.24
CA THR A 97 -5.17 -10.61 16.58
C THR A 97 -6.38 -10.66 17.51
N THR A 98 -6.36 -9.89 18.61
CA THR A 98 -7.50 -9.75 19.51
C THR A 98 -8.45 -8.68 18.99
N ASN A 99 -9.76 -8.84 19.21
CA ASN A 99 -10.80 -7.86 18.88
C ASN A 99 -10.72 -7.26 17.46
N VAL A 100 -10.31 -8.06 16.48
CA VAL A 100 -10.16 -7.62 15.10
C VAL A 100 -11.54 -7.36 14.50
N THR A 101 -11.85 -6.09 14.24
CA THR A 101 -13.03 -5.67 13.50
C THR A 101 -12.65 -4.84 12.28
N TYR A 102 -13.63 -4.55 11.42
CA TYR A 102 -13.41 -3.67 10.28
C TYR A 102 -12.93 -2.30 10.73
N THR A 103 -13.68 -1.67 11.63
CA THR A 103 -13.44 -0.31 12.10
C THR A 103 -12.13 -0.17 12.86
N ASN A 104 -11.81 -1.16 13.72
CA ASN A 104 -10.65 -1.07 14.61
C ASN A 104 -9.35 -1.54 13.98
N THR A 105 -9.39 -2.33 12.90
CA THR A 105 -8.18 -2.97 12.37
C THR A 105 -8.13 -3.02 10.86
N ILE A 106 -9.15 -3.58 10.21
CA ILE A 106 -9.07 -3.89 8.77
C ILE A 106 -9.12 -2.62 7.92
N LYS A 107 -9.92 -1.62 8.33
CA LYS A 107 -10.02 -0.35 7.63
C LYS A 107 -8.65 0.31 7.48
N ALA A 108 -7.85 0.38 8.54
CA ALA A 108 -6.51 0.95 8.46
C ALA A 108 -5.60 0.16 7.52
N ILE A 109 -5.71 -1.18 7.49
CA ILE A 109 -4.95 -2.01 6.55
C ILE A 109 -5.36 -1.69 5.10
N PHE A 110 -6.65 -1.60 4.81
CA PHE A 110 -7.14 -1.31 3.47
C PHE A 110 -6.85 0.11 3.01
N ASP A 111 -7.03 1.09 3.90
CA ASP A 111 -6.71 2.48 3.62
C ASP A 111 -5.23 2.64 3.23
N ASN A 112 -4.35 1.91 3.91
CA ASN A 112 -2.91 2.01 3.68
C ASN A 112 -2.42 1.18 2.50
N ASN A 113 -3.10 0.12 2.08
CA ASN A 113 -2.54 -0.87 1.15
C ASN A 113 -3.41 -1.20 -0.07
N CYS A 114 -4.67 -0.74 -0.10
CA CYS A 114 -5.66 -1.26 -1.04
C CYS A 114 -6.43 -0.15 -1.76
N ILE A 115 -6.88 0.88 -1.05
CA ILE A 115 -7.83 1.85 -1.60
C ILE A 115 -7.23 2.76 -2.69
N GLY A 116 -5.92 2.77 -2.90
CA GLY A 116 -5.32 3.50 -4.04
C GLY A 116 -5.87 3.02 -5.39
N CYS A 117 -6.17 1.73 -5.50
CA CYS A 117 -6.77 1.12 -6.69
C CYS A 117 -8.10 0.41 -6.42
N HIS A 118 -8.52 0.25 -5.16
CA HIS A 118 -9.76 -0.44 -4.79
C HIS A 118 -10.67 0.47 -3.95
N ASN A 119 -11.14 1.57 -4.53
CA ASN A 119 -12.07 2.51 -3.88
C ASN A 119 -13.36 2.66 -4.71
N ALA A 120 -14.35 3.39 -4.19
CA ALA A 120 -15.64 3.59 -4.84
C ALA A 120 -15.55 4.25 -6.23
N TYR A 121 -14.55 5.10 -6.46
CA TYR A 121 -14.32 5.79 -7.73
C TYR A 121 -13.45 4.99 -8.71
N SER A 122 -12.59 4.11 -8.18
CA SER A 122 -11.72 3.21 -8.94
C SER A 122 -11.77 1.82 -8.30
N PRO A 123 -12.78 0.99 -8.63
CA PRO A 123 -12.92 -0.35 -8.08
C PRO A 123 -12.17 -1.37 -8.95
N ALA A 124 -10.83 -1.34 -8.93
CA ALA A 124 -10.05 -2.26 -9.76
C ALA A 124 -10.45 -3.73 -9.51
N GLY A 125 -10.57 -4.51 -10.59
CA GLY A 125 -11.06 -5.89 -10.52
C GLY A 125 -12.51 -6.04 -10.05
N GLY A 126 -13.28 -4.94 -10.00
CA GLY A 126 -14.70 -4.93 -9.60
C GLY A 126 -14.94 -4.87 -8.09
N TYR A 127 -13.93 -4.56 -7.27
CA TYR A 127 -14.07 -4.50 -5.82
C TYR A 127 -13.57 -3.16 -5.25
N ALA A 128 -14.45 -2.50 -4.50
CA ALA A 128 -14.13 -1.36 -3.65
C ALA A 128 -13.96 -1.83 -2.19
N LEU A 129 -12.90 -1.37 -1.53
CA LEU A 129 -12.47 -1.77 -0.18
C LEU A 129 -12.45 -0.59 0.80
N ASP A 130 -13.00 0.57 0.40
CA ASP A 130 -13.09 1.79 1.19
C ASP A 130 -14.32 1.87 2.11
N SER A 131 -15.20 0.86 2.04
CA SER A 131 -16.36 0.70 2.92
C SER A 131 -16.44 -0.70 3.53
N TYR A 132 -17.13 -0.83 4.67
CA TYR A 132 -17.37 -2.12 5.32
C TYR A 132 -18.09 -3.10 4.38
N MET A 133 -19.14 -2.63 3.71
CA MET A 133 -19.93 -3.48 2.81
C MET A 133 -19.14 -3.96 1.60
N GLY A 134 -18.39 -3.07 0.93
CA GLY A 134 -17.53 -3.45 -0.20
C GLY A 134 -16.44 -4.44 0.22
N SER A 135 -15.80 -4.16 1.36
CA SER A 135 -14.80 -5.03 1.98
C SER A 135 -15.35 -6.43 2.29
N LYS A 136 -16.54 -6.49 2.89
CA LYS A 136 -17.23 -7.74 3.21
C LYS A 136 -17.56 -8.55 1.96
N ILE A 137 -18.08 -7.91 0.91
CA ILE A 137 -18.40 -8.57 -0.38
C ILE A 137 -17.12 -9.16 -1.00
N CYS A 138 -16.02 -8.40 -1.03
CA CYS A 138 -14.75 -8.90 -1.56
C CYS A 138 -14.21 -10.09 -0.75
N ALA A 139 -14.26 -10.01 0.57
CA ALA A 139 -13.84 -11.07 1.47
C ALA A 139 -14.68 -12.36 1.30
N GLN A 140 -16.01 -12.23 1.21
CA GLN A 140 -16.93 -13.36 0.99
C GLN A 140 -16.69 -14.09 -0.33
N SER A 141 -16.20 -13.39 -1.36
CA SER A 141 -15.89 -14.00 -2.65
C SER A 141 -14.68 -14.95 -2.62
N GLY A 142 -13.89 -14.94 -1.54
CA GLY A 142 -12.61 -15.66 -1.43
C GLY A 142 -11.46 -15.02 -2.23
N ARG A 143 -11.74 -14.04 -3.10
CA ARG A 143 -10.72 -13.37 -3.93
C ARG A 143 -9.77 -12.52 -3.12
N LEU A 144 -10.22 -11.91 -2.02
CA LEU A 144 -9.36 -11.11 -1.16
C LEU A 144 -8.18 -11.96 -0.64
N MET A 145 -8.46 -13.09 0.01
CA MET A 145 -7.40 -13.92 0.58
C MET A 145 -6.49 -14.53 -0.49
N GLY A 146 -7.05 -15.05 -1.58
CA GLY A 146 -6.25 -15.59 -2.68
C GLY A 146 -5.30 -14.54 -3.28
N SER A 147 -5.80 -13.30 -3.45
CA SER A 147 -5.01 -12.20 -4.02
C SER A 147 -3.93 -11.69 -3.08
N ILE A 148 -4.17 -11.57 -1.76
CA ILE A 148 -3.16 -11.07 -0.81
C ILE A 148 -2.18 -12.14 -0.34
N GLN A 149 -2.56 -13.43 -0.41
CA GLN A 149 -1.65 -14.55 -0.16
C GLN A 149 -0.81 -14.92 -1.38
N TRP A 150 -1.12 -14.36 -2.55
CA TRP A 150 -0.48 -14.67 -3.83
C TRP A 150 -0.63 -16.15 -4.19
N LEU A 151 -1.85 -16.69 -4.02
CA LEU A 151 -2.15 -18.08 -4.39
C LEU A 151 -2.23 -18.23 -5.91
N SER A 152 -1.89 -19.44 -6.41
CA SER A 152 -2.04 -19.77 -7.83
C SER A 152 -3.50 -19.60 -8.28
N GLY A 153 -3.69 -19.02 -9.47
CA GLY A 153 -5.01 -18.70 -10.03
C GLY A 153 -5.61 -17.35 -9.59
N TYR A 154 -4.93 -16.59 -8.72
CA TYR A 154 -5.33 -15.24 -8.32
C TYR A 154 -4.36 -14.19 -8.85
N SER A 155 -4.83 -12.96 -9.11
CA SER A 155 -3.91 -11.85 -9.41
C SER A 155 -3.25 -11.40 -8.10
N PRO A 156 -1.90 -11.43 -8.00
CA PRO A 156 -1.20 -10.97 -6.80
C PRO A 156 -1.51 -9.49 -6.51
N MET A 157 -1.85 -9.21 -5.25
CA MET A 157 -2.09 -7.85 -4.74
C MET A 157 -1.22 -7.57 -3.49
N PRO A 158 -0.76 -6.33 -3.29
CA PRO A 158 -0.97 -5.12 -4.10
C PRO A 158 -0.29 -5.22 -5.47
N LYS A 159 -0.93 -4.70 -6.52
CA LYS A 159 -0.43 -4.87 -7.89
C LYS A 159 0.88 -4.12 -8.07
N GLY A 160 1.92 -4.83 -8.51
CA GLY A 160 3.24 -4.25 -8.73
C GLY A 160 4.00 -3.89 -7.45
N GLY A 161 3.40 -4.04 -6.26
CA GLY A 161 4.03 -3.79 -4.98
C GLY A 161 4.47 -5.06 -4.26
N ASN A 162 4.99 -4.89 -3.04
CA ASN A 162 5.34 -6.00 -2.17
C ASN A 162 4.10 -6.66 -1.57
N LYS A 163 4.19 -7.97 -1.32
CA LYS A 163 3.17 -8.72 -0.58
C LYS A 163 2.95 -8.08 0.79
N LEU A 164 1.69 -8.06 1.25
CA LEU A 164 1.36 -7.65 2.62
C LEU A 164 2.18 -8.46 3.63
N SER A 165 2.52 -7.83 4.77
CA SER A 165 3.15 -8.54 5.87
C SER A 165 2.28 -9.71 6.35
N ASP A 166 2.92 -10.77 6.84
CA ASP A 166 2.22 -11.94 7.37
C ASP A 166 1.25 -11.56 8.49
N CYS A 167 1.59 -10.54 9.31
CA CYS A 167 0.68 -10.06 10.34
C CYS A 167 -0.60 -9.41 9.77
N ASN A 168 -0.48 -8.57 8.73
CA ASN A 168 -1.66 -7.97 8.11
C ASN A 168 -2.53 -9.03 7.43
N ILE A 169 -1.91 -10.00 6.74
CA ILE A 169 -2.62 -11.15 6.16
C ILE A 169 -3.34 -11.94 7.26
N LYS A 170 -2.68 -12.18 8.40
CA LYS A 170 -3.26 -12.91 9.55
C LYS A 170 -4.41 -12.15 10.19
N LYS A 171 -4.33 -10.82 10.33
CA LYS A 171 -5.42 -9.96 10.81
C LYS A 171 -6.63 -10.03 9.88
N ILE A 172 -6.43 -9.90 8.58
CA ILE A 172 -7.51 -10.03 7.58
C ILE A 172 -8.13 -11.43 7.65
N GLN A 173 -7.32 -12.49 7.69
CA GLN A 173 -7.83 -13.87 7.81
C GLN A 173 -8.64 -14.07 9.10
N LYS A 174 -8.18 -13.51 10.23
CA LYS A 174 -8.91 -13.57 11.51
C LYS A 174 -10.25 -12.86 11.44
N TRP A 175 -10.29 -11.67 10.86
CA TRP A 175 -11.54 -10.94 10.62
C TRP A 175 -12.52 -11.74 9.77
N ILE A 176 -12.05 -12.36 8.68
CA ILE A 176 -12.87 -13.23 7.83
C ILE A 176 -13.42 -14.42 8.61
N ASN A 177 -12.55 -15.12 9.36
CA ASN A 177 -12.94 -16.28 10.16
C ASN A 177 -13.93 -15.93 11.28
N ALA A 178 -13.88 -14.71 11.81
CA ALA A 178 -14.82 -14.21 12.81
C ALA A 178 -16.17 -13.75 12.23
N GLY A 179 -16.42 -13.94 10.93
CA GLY A 179 -17.66 -13.51 10.27
C GLY A 179 -17.66 -12.05 9.85
N MET A 180 -16.48 -11.44 9.73
CA MET A 180 -16.28 -10.05 9.30
C MET A 180 -17.04 -9.04 10.17
N PRO A 181 -16.81 -8.99 11.50
CA PRO A 181 -17.44 -8.01 12.37
C PRO A 181 -17.03 -6.57 11.98
N ASN A 182 -17.97 -5.64 12.08
CA ASN A 182 -17.72 -4.23 11.77
C ASN A 182 -16.94 -3.53 12.89
#